data_AF-A0A939TA27-F1
#
_entry.id   AF-A0A939TA27-F1
#
_cell.length_a   1.000
_cell.length_b   1.000
_cell.length_c   1.000
_cell.angle_alpha   90.00
_cell.angle_beta   90.00
_cell.angle_gamma   90.00
#
_symmetry.space_group_name_H-M   'P 1'
#
loop_
_entity.id
_entity.type
_entity.pdbx_description
1 polymer ?
#
loop_
_entity_poly.entity_id
_entity_poly.type
_entity_poly.pdbx_seq_one_letter_code
_entity_poly.pdbx_strand_id
1 'polypeptide(L)'
;MYVCVCNAVTEDDVRGCMAEGGCRTTREVKSACGMKPGCGSCTKRLSAMVSEYRTASELVDALTGGPLPLEIVDPASEPVTVTEAAELPLAVAEAAGLPVAVAEAAGLPLAAAQPAAQDRATTAA
;
A
#
# COMPACT_ATOMS: atom_id res chain seq x y z
N MET A 1 -6.43 -19.25 5.65
CA MET A 1 -6.49 -19.17 7.14
C MET A 1 -7.53 -18.14 7.57
N TYR A 2 -7.99 -18.09 8.82
CA TYR A 2 -8.81 -16.96 9.30
C TYR A 2 -7.97 -15.69 9.51
N VAL A 3 -8.50 -14.56 9.02
CA VAL A 3 -7.99 -13.21 9.30
C VAL A 3 -8.72 -12.62 10.49
N CYS A 4 -10.05 -12.76 10.54
CA CYS A 4 -10.88 -12.31 11.65
C CYS A 4 -11.75 -13.46 12.18
N VAL A 5 -11.47 -13.92 13.39
CA VAL A 5 -12.26 -14.99 14.03
C VAL A 5 -13.65 -14.51 14.45
N CYS A 6 -13.79 -13.27 14.92
CA CYS A 6 -15.08 -12.73 15.39
C CYS A 6 -16.14 -12.68 14.29
N ASN A 7 -15.72 -12.39 13.05
CA ASN A 7 -16.60 -12.26 11.89
C ASN A 7 -16.48 -13.43 10.92
N ALA A 8 -15.74 -14.49 11.29
CA ALA A 8 -15.47 -15.66 10.46
C ALA A 8 -14.93 -15.31 9.05
N VAL A 9 -14.06 -14.31 8.95
CA VAL A 9 -13.48 -13.87 7.67
C VAL A 9 -12.13 -14.55 7.44
N THR A 10 -11.99 -15.22 6.31
CA THR A 10 -10.80 -15.92 5.87
C THR A 10 -9.87 -15.03 5.04
N GLU A 11 -8.65 -15.50 4.80
CA GLU A 11 -7.72 -14.86 3.87
C GLU A 11 -8.25 -14.86 2.45
N ASP A 12 -8.94 -15.92 2.05
CA ASP A 12 -9.53 -16.05 0.72
C ASP A 12 -10.63 -15.00 0.52
N ASP A 13 -11.49 -14.79 1.53
CA ASP A 13 -12.49 -13.70 1.50
C ASP A 13 -11.83 -12.34 1.31
N VAL A 14 -10.75 -12.07 2.05
CA VAL A 14 -10.01 -10.79 1.97
C VAL A 14 -9.35 -10.61 0.61
N ARG A 15 -8.72 -11.67 0.07
CA ARG A 15 -8.09 -11.65 -1.25
C ARG A 15 -9.13 -11.48 -2.36
N GLY A 16 -10.26 -12.18 -2.28
CA GLY A 16 -11.39 -12.04 -3.21
C GLY A 16 -11.93 -10.61 -3.22
N CYS A 17 -12.11 -9.98 -2.05
CA CYS A 17 -12.54 -8.58 -1.99
C CYS A 17 -11.56 -7.60 -2.66
N MET A 18 -10.25 -7.88 -2.62
CA MET A 18 -9.24 -7.03 -3.25
C MET A 18 -9.10 -7.29 -4.75
N ALA A 19 -9.20 -8.55 -5.19
CA ALA A 19 -9.07 -8.95 -6.58
C ALA A 19 -10.34 -8.67 -7.40
N GLU A 20 -11.50 -9.06 -6.88
CA GLU A 20 -12.78 -8.98 -7.59
C GLU A 20 -13.56 -7.71 -7.19
N GLY A 21 -13.56 -7.40 -5.89
CA GLY A 21 -14.25 -6.22 -5.35
C GLY A 21 -13.46 -4.92 -5.47
N GLY A 22 -12.19 -4.98 -5.93
CA GLY A 22 -11.34 -3.81 -6.11
C GLY A 22 -10.98 -3.06 -4.82
N CYS A 23 -11.15 -3.67 -3.64
CA CYS A 23 -10.85 -3.03 -2.37
C CYS A 23 -9.37 -2.64 -2.26
N ARG A 24 -9.09 -1.39 -1.90
CA ARG A 24 -7.75 -0.81 -1.70
C ARG A 24 -7.49 -0.36 -0.27
N THR A 25 -8.51 -0.37 0.60
CA THR A 25 -8.36 0.01 2.00
C THR A 25 -8.90 -1.04 2.97
N THR A 26 -8.32 -1.09 4.16
CA THR A 26 -8.82 -1.93 5.28
C THR A 26 -10.30 -1.67 5.57
N ARG A 27 -10.77 -0.44 5.40
CA ARG A 27 -12.17 -0.07 5.62
C ARG A 27 -13.09 -0.67 4.55
N GLU A 28 -12.69 -0.60 3.28
CA GLU A 28 -13.43 -1.23 2.19
C GLU A 28 -13.54 -2.73 2.39
N VAL A 29 -12.43 -3.41 2.73
CA VAL A 29 -12.49 -4.85 3.01
C VAL A 29 -13.43 -5.17 4.17
N LYS A 30 -13.35 -4.41 5.28
CA LYS A 30 -14.27 -4.58 6.41
C LYS A 30 -15.73 -4.42 6.00
N SER A 31 -16.03 -3.43 5.15
CA SER A 31 -17.37 -3.17 4.65
C SER A 31 -17.85 -4.26 3.70
N ALA A 32 -17.02 -4.66 2.75
CA ALA A 32 -17.32 -5.68 1.73
C ALA A 32 -17.54 -7.06 2.37
N CYS A 33 -16.75 -7.43 3.38
CA CYS A 33 -16.94 -8.67 4.13
C CYS A 33 -18.08 -8.57 5.17
N GLY A 34 -18.77 -7.43 5.31
CA GLY A 34 -19.84 -7.26 6.30
C GLY A 34 -19.38 -7.39 7.76
N MET A 35 -18.12 -7.00 8.06
CA MET A 35 -17.57 -7.12 9.41
C MET A 35 -18.31 -6.21 10.39
N LYS A 36 -18.81 -6.81 11.47
CA LYS A 36 -19.32 -6.09 12.63
C LYS A 36 -18.17 -5.74 13.58
N PRO A 37 -18.35 -4.74 14.47
CA PRO A 37 -17.37 -4.44 15.52
C PRO A 37 -17.02 -5.70 16.33
N GLY A 38 -15.76 -5.82 16.73
CA GLY A 38 -15.24 -6.98 17.47
C GLY A 38 -13.96 -6.65 18.24
N CYS A 39 -13.15 -7.66 18.58
CA CYS A 39 -11.96 -7.46 19.42
C CYS A 39 -10.80 -6.71 18.75
N GLY A 40 -10.82 -6.57 17.41
CA GLY A 40 -9.84 -5.78 16.67
C GLY A 40 -8.47 -6.43 16.42
N SER A 41 -8.22 -7.66 16.91
CA SER A 41 -6.93 -8.36 16.76
C SER A 41 -6.49 -8.56 15.30
N CYS A 42 -7.45 -8.66 14.39
CA CYS A 42 -7.21 -8.79 12.95
C CYS A 42 -6.61 -7.53 12.28
N THR A 43 -6.69 -6.35 12.91
CA THR A 43 -6.46 -5.07 12.23
C THR A 43 -5.05 -4.93 11.65
N LYS A 44 -4.02 -5.30 12.42
CA LYS A 44 -2.62 -5.23 11.95
C LYS A 44 -2.38 -6.15 10.75
N ARG A 45 -2.83 -7.40 10.85
CA ARG A 45 -2.73 -8.39 9.77
C ARG A 45 -3.49 -7.96 8.53
N LEU A 46 -4.72 -7.48 8.70
CA LEU A 46 -5.56 -7.01 7.60
C LEU A 46 -4.92 -5.81 6.89
N SER A 47 -4.39 -4.84 7.64
CA SER A 47 -3.66 -3.71 7.06
C SER A 47 -2.42 -4.16 6.30
N ALA A 48 -1.66 -5.14 6.80
CA ALA A 48 -0.50 -5.67 6.12
C ALA A 48 -0.88 -6.30 4.77
N MET A 49 -1.89 -7.18 4.75
CA MET A 49 -2.36 -7.81 3.51
C MET A 49 -2.83 -6.78 2.47
N VAL A 50 -3.54 -5.75 2.89
CA VAL A 50 -4.02 -4.68 1.98
C VAL A 50 -2.84 -3.87 1.42
N SER A 51 -1.87 -3.50 2.27
CA SER A 51 -0.67 -2.78 1.83
C SER A 51 0.17 -3.62 0.88
N GLU A 52 0.41 -4.89 1.20
CA GLU A 52 1.14 -5.83 0.35
C GLU A 52 0.47 -5.99 -1.02
N TYR A 53 -0.86 -6.16 -1.04
CA TYR A 53 -1.62 -6.27 -2.28
C TYR A 53 -1.52 -5.01 -3.14
N ARG A 54 -1.59 -3.83 -2.51
CA ARG A 54 -1.43 -2.56 -3.22
C ARG A 54 -0.03 -2.44 -3.83
N THR A 55 1.02 -2.67 -3.05
CA THR A 55 2.40 -2.60 -3.55
C THR A 55 2.64 -3.63 -4.66
N ALA A 56 2.10 -4.85 -4.52
CA ALA A 56 2.17 -5.85 -5.58
C ALA A 56 1.44 -5.41 -6.85
N SER A 57 0.26 -4.80 -6.73
CA SER A 57 -0.49 -4.25 -7.87
C SER A 57 0.32 -3.15 -8.57
N GLU A 58 0.85 -2.19 -7.80
CA GLU A 58 1.66 -1.09 -8.33
C GLU A 58 2.93 -1.58 -9.05
N LEU A 59 3.57 -2.64 -8.54
CA LEU A 59 4.71 -3.26 -9.21
C LEU A 59 4.31 -3.94 -10.52
N VAL A 60 3.20 -4.69 -10.54
CA VAL A 60 2.70 -5.33 -11.76
C VAL A 60 2.36 -4.29 -12.81
N ASP A 61 1.69 -3.21 -12.42
CA ASP A 61 1.37 -2.09 -13.29
C ASP A 61 2.64 -1.48 -13.88
N ALA A 62 3.67 -1.22 -13.07
CA ALA A 62 4.93 -0.68 -13.54
C ALA A 62 5.65 -1.60 -14.56
N LEU A 63 5.54 -2.92 -14.39
CA LEU A 63 6.14 -3.90 -15.30
C LEU A 63 5.36 -4.08 -16.59
N THR A 64 4.05 -3.81 -16.58
CA THR A 64 3.15 -4.08 -17.71
C THR A 64 2.70 -2.84 -18.48
N GLY A 65 3.16 -1.65 -18.08
CA GLY A 65 2.83 -0.38 -18.74
C GLY A 65 1.62 0.35 -18.15
N GLY A 66 1.21 -0.02 -16.94
CA GLY A 66 0.13 0.60 -16.18
C GLY A 66 -1.22 -0.13 -16.34
N PRO A 67 -2.22 0.20 -15.50
CA PRO A 67 -3.54 -0.44 -15.53
C PRO A 67 -4.41 0.05 -16.69
N LEU A 68 -3.80 0.65 -17.73
CA LEU A 68 -4.55 1.28 -18.81
C LEU A 68 -5.31 0.23 -19.62
N PRO A 69 -6.58 0.49 -19.98
CA PRO A 69 -7.25 -0.29 -20.99
C PRO A 69 -6.39 -0.31 -22.24
N LEU A 70 -6.24 -1.47 -22.88
CA LEU A 70 -5.71 -1.57 -24.23
C LEU A 70 -6.70 -0.90 -25.18
N GLU A 71 -6.71 0.43 -25.21
CA GLU A 71 -7.32 1.16 -26.31
C GLU A 71 -6.46 0.85 -27.52
N ILE A 72 -7.07 0.11 -28.44
CA ILE A 72 -6.50 -0.17 -29.75
C ILE A 72 -6.22 1.19 -30.38
N VAL A 73 -4.96 1.57 -30.45
CA VAL A 73 -4.55 2.67 -31.31
C VAL A 73 -4.86 2.20 -32.72
N ASP A 74 -5.94 2.71 -33.29
CA ASP A 74 -6.25 2.55 -34.71
C ASP A 74 -4.99 2.95 -35.50
N PRO A 75 -4.39 2.06 -36.32
CA PRO A 75 -3.16 2.34 -37.06
C PRO A 75 -3.37 3.29 -38.25
N ALA A 76 -4.43 4.11 -38.24
CA ALA A 76 -4.84 4.97 -39.35
C ALA A 76 -4.68 6.47 -39.06
N SER A 77 -3.75 6.86 -38.18
CA SER A 77 -3.25 8.24 -38.14
C SER A 77 -1.76 8.23 -38.49
N GLU A 78 -1.46 8.98 -39.54
CA GLU A 78 -0.27 8.92 -40.37
C GLU A 78 1.02 9.30 -39.60
N PRO A 79 2.19 8.78 -40.01
CA PRO A 79 3.45 8.92 -39.26
C PRO A 79 3.92 10.38 -39.18
N VAL A 80 4.11 10.87 -37.95
CA VAL A 80 4.88 12.10 -37.71
C VAL A 80 6.34 11.81 -38.02
N THR A 81 6.79 12.31 -39.17
CA THR A 81 8.17 12.25 -39.64
C THR A 81 9.11 12.87 -38.62
N VAL A 82 10.05 12.07 -38.09
CA VAL A 82 11.23 12.58 -37.39
C VAL A 82 12.12 13.23 -38.45
N THR A 83 12.08 14.57 -38.54
CA THR A 83 13.10 15.33 -39.26
C THR A 83 14.29 15.56 -38.34
N GLU A 84 15.35 14.83 -38.64
CA GLU A 84 16.74 15.09 -38.29
C GLU A 84 17.21 16.46 -38.82
N ALA A 85 17.79 17.29 -37.94
CA ALA A 85 18.83 18.30 -38.19
C ALA A 85 19.05 19.07 -36.87
N ALA A 86 20.01 18.69 -36.04
CA ALA A 86 21.41 19.12 -36.07
C ALA A 86 21.69 20.27 -35.07
N GLU A 87 22.87 20.16 -34.45
CA GLU A 87 23.66 21.19 -33.78
C GLU A 87 23.46 21.38 -32.26
N LEU A 88 24.46 20.86 -31.53
CA LEU A 88 24.87 21.30 -30.19
C LEU A 88 25.03 22.83 -30.15
N PRO A 89 24.69 23.45 -29.01
CA PRO A 89 25.75 24.19 -28.32
C PRO A 89 25.78 23.99 -26.81
N LEU A 90 27.00 24.21 -26.32
CA LEU A 90 27.51 24.09 -24.96
C LEU A 90 27.08 25.29 -24.07
N ALA A 91 26.86 25.00 -22.77
CA ALA A 91 26.80 25.91 -21.60
C ALA A 91 25.58 26.86 -21.52
N VAL A 92 24.95 27.12 -20.37
CA VAL A 92 25.44 27.42 -19.01
C VAL A 92 24.40 26.97 -17.96
N ALA A 93 24.88 26.58 -16.79
CA ALA A 93 24.12 26.20 -15.60
C ALA A 93 23.35 27.36 -14.97
N GLU A 94 22.16 27.10 -14.42
CA GLU A 94 21.81 27.65 -13.10
C GLU A 94 20.76 26.81 -12.36
N ALA A 95 20.91 26.81 -11.05
CA ALA A 95 20.37 25.88 -10.09
C ALA A 95 18.96 26.25 -9.61
N ALA A 96 18.16 25.24 -9.26
CA ALA A 96 17.54 25.10 -7.93
C ALA A 96 16.40 24.06 -7.95
N GLY A 97 16.41 23.15 -6.98
CA GLY A 97 15.17 22.61 -6.41
C GLY A 97 14.89 21.11 -6.51
N LEU A 98 15.84 20.23 -6.18
CA LEU A 98 15.48 18.87 -5.73
C LEU A 98 15.02 18.93 -4.26
N PRO A 99 13.89 18.28 -3.88
CA PRO A 99 13.79 17.70 -2.55
C PRO A 99 14.49 16.34 -2.55
N VAL A 100 15.73 16.31 -2.09
CA VAL A 100 16.39 15.05 -1.69
C VAL A 100 15.75 14.59 -0.39
N ALA A 101 15.00 13.49 -0.44
CA ALA A 101 14.65 12.72 0.73
C ALA A 101 15.92 12.07 1.29
N VAL A 102 16.41 12.59 2.42
CA VAL A 102 17.34 11.86 3.27
C VAL A 102 16.50 11.04 4.24
N ALA A 103 16.56 9.72 4.06
CA ALA A 103 16.25 8.77 5.10
C ALA A 103 17.35 8.89 6.19
N GLU A 104 16.96 9.25 7.40
CA GLU A 104 17.80 9.01 8.58
C GLU A 104 17.19 7.84 9.37
N ALA A 105 17.91 6.73 9.33
CA ALA A 105 17.70 5.59 10.19
C ALA A 105 18.60 5.73 11.44
N ALA A 106 18.10 5.18 12.55
CA ALA A 106 18.80 4.81 13.77
C ALA A 106 19.02 5.90 14.84
N GLY A 107 18.03 6.00 15.73
CA GLY A 107 18.22 6.43 17.12
C GLY A 107 17.38 5.56 18.04
N LEU A 108 17.97 4.50 18.60
CA LEU A 108 17.39 3.67 19.66
C LEU A 108 17.16 4.51 20.93
N PRO A 109 15.98 4.46 21.57
CA PRO A 109 15.91 4.64 23.01
C PRO A 109 16.03 3.28 23.70
N LEU A 110 17.15 3.09 24.39
CA LEU A 110 17.40 2.02 25.35
C LEU A 110 16.37 2.15 26.49
N ALA A 111 15.34 1.31 26.49
CA ALA A 111 14.38 1.20 27.59
C ALA A 111 15.01 0.41 28.74
N ALA A 112 15.37 1.11 29.82
CA ALA A 112 15.59 0.51 31.13
C ALA A 112 14.58 1.12 32.11
N ALA A 113 13.43 0.46 32.26
CA ALA A 113 12.54 0.61 33.42
C ALA A 113 11.62 -0.61 33.52
N GLN A 114 12.01 -1.58 34.34
CA GLN A 114 11.11 -2.47 35.06
C GLN A 114 11.12 -2.04 36.55
N PRO A 115 10.30 -2.61 37.44
CA PRO A 115 8.85 -2.77 37.39
C PRO A 115 8.22 -2.10 38.63
N ALA A 116 6.95 -1.66 38.55
CA ALA A 116 6.18 -1.32 39.75
C ALA A 116 4.99 -2.25 39.86
N ALA A 117 5.06 -3.11 40.87
CA ALA A 117 3.99 -3.94 41.37
C ALA A 117 2.71 -3.11 41.62
N GLN A 118 1.56 -3.73 41.39
CA GLN A 118 0.37 -3.53 42.23
C GLN A 118 -0.51 -4.78 42.14
N ASP A 119 -0.16 -5.72 43.02
CA ASP A 119 -1.10 -6.62 43.65
C ASP A 119 -2.08 -5.78 44.48
N ARG A 120 -3.38 -5.91 44.22
CA ARG A 120 -4.39 -5.89 45.28
C ARG A 120 -5.67 -6.57 44.82
N ALA A 121 -5.82 -7.79 45.30
CA ALA A 121 -7.09 -8.46 45.50
C ALA A 121 -8.11 -7.58 46.25
N THR A 122 -9.40 -7.71 45.92
CA THR A 122 -10.59 -7.71 46.82
C THR A 122 -11.81 -8.04 45.93
N THR A 123 -12.33 -9.28 45.93
CA THR A 123 -13.37 -9.86 46.82
C THR A 123 -14.81 -9.50 46.41
N ALA A 124 -15.64 -10.55 46.24
CA ALA A 124 -17.12 -10.60 46.23
C ALA A 124 -17.84 -9.83 45.10
N ALA A 125 -18.94 -10.31 44.52
CA ALA A 125 -19.97 -11.25 44.96
C ALA A 125 -20.54 -12.01 43.75
#